data_AF-A0A9E5F058-F1
#
_entry.id   AF-A0A9E5F058-F1
#
_cell.length_a   1.000
_cell.length_b   1.000
_cell.length_c   1.000
_cell.angle_alpha   90.00
_cell.angle_beta   90.00
_cell.angle_gamma   90.00
#
_symmetry.space_group_name_H-M   'P 1'
#
loop_
_entity.id
_entity.type
_entity.pdbx_description
1 polymer ?
#
loop_
_entity_poly.entity_id
_entity_poly.type
_entity_poly.pdbx_seq_one_letter_code
_entity_poly.pdbx_strand_id
1 'polypeptide(L)'
;MKKVCFVVSHIGSGSSELVASMNRNPRCEIHSTKVQYSSPESLNWMFSRGHKMRNSSAVYGDHLLFNASMSCRKLYEFCKFIYVIRPARQSLGSVMAAGYGEDEASRYYRFRLRRICEMAKRTPGAVMATWDDMARGEVLKDIESYLGLSSPLEAPNLSEGTPCIMKESVIEQCQDAYERYHYFLKSLNEVRI
;
A
#
# COMPACT_ATOMS: atom_id res chain seq x y z
N MET A 1 -5.35 16.76 15.92
CA MET A 1 -5.11 15.32 15.69
C MET A 1 -3.91 15.16 14.78
N LYS A 2 -2.98 14.22 15.04
CA LYS A 2 -1.83 13.97 14.15
C LYS A 2 -2.33 13.34 12.85
N LYS A 3 -1.71 13.67 11.70
CA LYS A 3 -2.07 13.07 10.42
C LYS A 3 -1.43 11.69 10.31
N VAL A 4 -2.23 10.68 10.03
CA VAL A 4 -1.79 9.28 9.88
C VAL A 4 -2.16 8.78 8.50
N CYS A 5 -1.21 8.15 7.81
CA CYS A 5 -1.41 7.52 6.51
C CYS A 5 -0.89 6.06 6.54
N PHE A 6 -1.72 5.12 6.10
CA PHE A 6 -1.30 3.74 5.87
C PHE A 6 -1.09 3.49 4.40
N VAL A 7 0.10 3.00 4.03
CA VAL A 7 0.36 2.44 2.71
C VAL A 7 0.04 0.95 2.79
N VAL A 8 -1.03 0.53 2.15
CA VAL A 8 -1.57 -0.83 2.25
C VAL A 8 -1.30 -1.55 0.94
N SER A 9 -0.49 -2.60 0.98
CA SER A 9 -0.05 -3.28 -0.23
C SER A 9 0.26 -4.76 -0.03
N HIS A 10 0.82 -5.40 -1.05
CA HIS A 10 1.37 -6.76 -1.04
C HIS A 10 2.84 -6.74 -1.46
N ILE A 11 3.58 -7.80 -1.13
CA ILE A 11 4.96 -7.98 -1.55
C ILE A 11 5.05 -7.95 -3.08
N GLY A 12 6.08 -7.29 -3.61
CA GLY A 12 6.35 -7.19 -5.06
C GLY A 12 5.57 -6.09 -5.79
N SER A 13 4.80 -5.26 -5.09
CA SER A 13 3.92 -4.25 -5.71
C SER A 13 4.58 -2.93 -6.12
N GLY A 14 5.81 -2.66 -5.68
CA GLY A 14 6.44 -1.33 -5.78
C GLY A 14 6.14 -0.39 -4.63
N SER A 15 5.38 -0.85 -3.64
CA SER A 15 5.02 -0.05 -2.46
C SER A 15 6.23 0.34 -1.59
N SER A 16 7.27 -0.49 -1.51
CA SER A 16 8.49 -0.16 -0.78
C SER A 16 9.22 1.04 -1.41
N GLU A 17 9.28 1.09 -2.73
CA GLU A 17 9.86 2.17 -3.52
C GLU A 17 9.03 3.45 -3.40
N LEU A 18 7.70 3.33 -3.38
CA LEU A 18 6.82 4.46 -3.09
C LEU A 18 7.05 4.99 -1.68
N VAL A 19 7.14 4.12 -0.66
CA VAL A 19 7.41 4.51 0.73
C VAL A 19 8.77 5.22 0.83
N ALA A 20 9.80 4.71 0.15
CA ALA A 20 11.10 5.36 0.09
C ALA A 20 11.02 6.75 -0.56
N SER A 21 10.27 6.88 -1.66
CA SER A 21 9.97 8.16 -2.29
C SER A 21 9.28 9.13 -1.33
N MET A 22 8.20 8.70 -0.67
CA MET A 22 7.46 9.51 0.29
C MET A 22 8.35 9.96 1.45
N ASN A 23 9.23 9.08 1.95
CA ASN A 23 10.15 9.40 3.03
C ASN A 23 11.28 10.37 2.64
N ARG A 24 11.51 10.66 1.35
CA ARG A 24 12.35 11.80 0.96
C ARG A 24 11.66 13.14 1.21
N ASN A 25 10.32 13.18 1.21
CA ASN A 25 9.57 14.38 1.57
C ASN A 25 9.69 14.64 3.09
N PRO A 26 10.07 15.85 3.54
CA PRO A 26 10.22 16.16 4.96
C PRO A 26 8.95 15.94 5.79
N ARG A 27 7.77 16.08 5.17
CA ARG A 27 6.48 15.95 5.85
C ARG A 27 6.03 14.51 6.09
N CYS A 28 6.66 13.51 5.47
CA CYS A 28 6.22 12.12 5.58
C CYS A 28 7.26 11.28 6.33
N GLU A 29 6.83 10.55 7.35
CA GLU A 29 7.63 9.52 8.01
C GLU A 29 6.81 8.22 8.06
N ILE A 30 7.08 7.33 7.11
CA ILE A 30 6.38 6.06 6.92
C ILE A 30 7.34 4.92 7.22
N HIS A 31 7.02 4.12 8.22
CA HIS A 31 7.82 2.95 8.56
C HIS A 31 7.31 1.69 7.86
N SER A 32 8.08 0.62 7.88
CA SER A 32 7.62 -0.72 7.51
C SER A 32 7.75 -1.63 8.72
N THR A 33 6.68 -1.79 9.49
CA THR A 33 6.74 -2.51 10.76
C THR A 33 5.85 -3.74 10.82
N LYS A 34 6.02 -4.51 11.91
CA LYS A 34 5.18 -5.67 12.23
C LYS A 34 4.11 -5.34 13.27
N VAL A 35 3.86 -4.05 13.52
CA VAL A 35 2.84 -3.62 14.48
C VAL A 35 1.45 -4.05 13.99
N GLN A 36 0.65 -4.53 14.93
CA GLN A 36 -0.75 -4.87 14.69
C GLN A 36 -1.61 -3.74 15.25
N TYR A 37 -2.37 -3.09 14.36
CA TYR A 37 -3.28 -2.01 14.70
C TYR A 37 -4.65 -2.60 15.07
N SER A 38 -4.80 -2.96 16.34
CA SER A 38 -6.03 -3.56 16.90
C SER A 38 -6.92 -2.54 17.63
N SER A 39 -6.37 -1.38 17.99
CA SER A 39 -7.10 -0.26 18.59
C SER A 39 -6.52 1.10 18.18
N PRO A 40 -7.22 2.23 18.37
CA PRO A 40 -6.68 3.57 18.12
C PRO A 40 -5.38 3.87 18.89
N GLU A 41 -5.24 3.32 20.10
CA GLU A 41 -4.06 3.49 20.96
C GLU A 41 -2.80 2.84 20.37
N SER A 42 -2.96 1.90 19.42
CA SER A 42 -1.84 1.31 18.68
C SER A 42 -1.02 2.37 17.92
N LEU A 43 -1.61 3.52 17.61
CA LEU A 43 -0.92 4.66 16.99
C LEU A 43 0.11 5.32 17.92
N ASN A 44 0.02 5.13 19.24
CA ASN A 44 0.99 5.70 20.18
C ASN A 44 2.41 5.23 19.89
N TRP A 45 2.57 3.97 19.45
CA TRP A 45 3.85 3.45 19.01
C TRP A 45 4.41 4.23 17.81
N MET A 46 3.58 4.55 16.83
CA MET A 46 4.00 5.33 15.65
C MET A 46 4.45 6.74 16.08
N PHE A 47 3.75 7.33 17.04
CA PHE A 47 4.05 8.65 17.55
C PHE A 47 5.29 8.70 18.46
N SER A 48 5.68 7.60 19.09
CA SER A 48 6.85 7.53 19.96
C SER A 48 8.18 7.42 19.19
N ARG A 49 8.13 7.08 17.89
CA ARG A 49 9.32 6.94 17.02
C ARG A 49 9.96 8.28 16.63
N GLY A 50 9.27 9.39 16.90
CA GLY A 50 9.67 10.70 16.41
C GLY A 50 9.30 10.89 14.94
N HIS A 51 9.49 12.11 14.44
CA HIS A 51 9.22 12.48 13.06
C HIS A 51 10.24 13.55 12.64
N LYS A 52 10.65 13.55 11.37
CA LYS A 52 11.62 14.55 10.83
C LYS A 52 11.19 15.99 11.10
N MET A 53 9.88 16.22 11.10
CA MET A 53 9.24 17.49 11.45
C MET A 53 8.44 17.39 12.74
N ARG A 54 8.44 18.47 13.54
CA ARG A 54 7.68 18.59 14.78
C ARG A 54 6.55 19.62 14.66
N ASN A 55 5.65 19.44 13.70
CA ASN A 55 4.53 20.35 13.48
C ASN A 55 3.24 19.60 13.09
N SER A 56 2.15 20.34 12.90
CA SER A 56 0.82 19.81 12.57
C SER A 56 0.69 19.30 11.12
N SER A 57 1.64 19.59 10.25
CA SER A 57 1.65 19.11 8.86
C SER A 57 2.39 17.79 8.67
N ALA A 58 3.07 17.30 9.71
CA ALA A 58 3.70 15.97 9.76
C ALA A 58 2.69 14.84 9.51
N VAL A 59 3.03 13.95 8.58
CA VAL A 59 2.30 12.75 8.18
C VAL A 59 3.08 11.55 8.70
N TYR A 60 2.54 10.92 9.73
CA TYR A 60 3.05 9.67 10.24
C TYR A 60 2.45 8.51 9.46
N GLY A 61 3.19 7.43 9.25
CA GLY A 61 2.63 6.28 8.56
C GLY A 61 3.31 4.96 8.83
N ASP A 62 2.65 3.92 8.32
CA ASP A 62 3.18 2.57 8.30
C ASP A 62 2.81 1.87 7.00
N HIS A 63 3.67 0.96 6.59
CA HIS A 63 3.57 0.16 5.39
C HIS A 63 3.05 -1.23 5.76
N LEU A 64 1.81 -1.51 5.37
CA LEU A 64 1.09 -2.70 5.74
C LEU A 64 1.11 -3.71 4.59
N LEU A 65 1.90 -4.76 4.73
CA LEU A 65 2.02 -5.84 3.73
C LEU A 65 1.19 -7.09 4.05
N PHE A 66 0.69 -7.20 5.27
CA PHE A 66 0.06 -8.41 5.78
C PHE A 66 -1.35 -8.15 6.30
N ASN A 67 -2.21 -9.17 6.23
CA ASN A 67 -3.60 -9.06 6.66
C ASN A 67 -3.74 -8.84 8.17
N ALA A 68 -2.85 -9.45 8.96
CA ALA A 68 -2.83 -9.32 10.42
C ALA A 68 -2.46 -7.91 10.89
N SER A 69 -1.91 -7.06 10.03
CA SER A 69 -1.44 -5.72 10.44
C SER A 69 -2.57 -4.78 10.85
N MET A 70 -3.81 -4.96 10.40
CA MET A 70 -4.90 -4.01 10.67
C MET A 70 -6.25 -4.72 10.89
N SER A 71 -6.74 -4.65 12.13
CA SER A 71 -8.08 -5.13 12.52
C SER A 71 -8.98 -4.04 13.08
N CYS A 72 -8.42 -2.89 13.49
CA CYS A 72 -9.18 -1.78 14.06
C CYS A 72 -9.99 -1.01 13.01
N ARG A 73 -11.31 -1.17 13.03
CA ARG A 73 -12.22 -0.48 12.10
C ARG A 73 -12.31 1.03 12.34
N LYS A 74 -12.15 1.49 13.59
CA LYS A 74 -12.20 2.92 13.94
C LYS A 74 -11.11 3.74 13.23
N LEU A 75 -9.98 3.11 12.87
CA LEU A 75 -8.91 3.80 12.14
C LEU A 75 -9.33 4.19 10.71
N TYR A 76 -10.34 3.53 10.14
CA TYR A 76 -10.86 3.88 8.81
C TYR A 76 -11.56 5.24 8.78
N GLU A 77 -12.02 5.74 9.94
CA GLU A 77 -12.80 6.98 10.04
C GLU A 77 -11.92 8.23 9.99
N PHE A 78 -10.65 8.13 10.39
CA PHE A 78 -9.78 9.32 10.55
C PHE A 78 -8.35 9.16 10.01
N CYS A 79 -7.91 7.95 9.66
CA CYS A 79 -6.63 7.76 8.97
C CYS A 79 -6.81 7.83 7.45
N LYS A 80 -5.73 8.20 6.76
CA LYS A 80 -5.63 8.17 5.30
C LYS A 80 -5.09 6.84 4.83
N PHE A 81 -5.48 6.42 3.63
CA PHE A 81 -5.08 5.13 3.06
C PHE A 81 -4.61 5.32 1.62
N ILE A 82 -3.50 4.66 1.30
CA ILE A 82 -2.97 4.53 -0.06
C ILE A 82 -2.88 3.04 -0.35
N TYR A 83 -3.58 2.57 -1.37
CA TYR A 83 -3.59 1.17 -1.80
C TYR A 83 -2.68 1.00 -2.99
N VAL A 84 -1.68 0.13 -2.89
CA VAL A 84 -0.75 -0.15 -3.98
C VAL A 84 -0.92 -1.60 -4.41
N ILE A 85 -1.18 -1.84 -5.69
CA ILE A 85 -1.29 -3.18 -6.26
C ILE A 85 -0.49 -3.29 -7.56
N ARG A 86 -0.06 -4.52 -7.90
CA ARG A 86 0.64 -4.83 -9.16
C ARG A 86 0.17 -6.19 -9.67
N PRO A 87 0.16 -6.46 -10.98
CA PRO A 87 -0.24 -7.76 -11.51
C PRO A 87 0.60 -8.93 -10.98
N ALA A 88 0.05 -10.14 -11.12
CA ALA A 88 0.55 -11.31 -10.41
C ALA A 88 1.93 -11.73 -10.90
N ARG A 89 2.13 -11.79 -12.22
CA ARG A 89 3.37 -12.28 -12.83
C ARG A 89 4.61 -11.55 -12.31
N GLN A 90 4.52 -10.24 -12.18
CA GLN A 90 5.62 -9.38 -11.73
C GLN A 90 5.80 -9.40 -10.20
N SER A 91 4.74 -9.73 -9.46
CA SER A 91 4.76 -9.68 -7.99
C SER A 91 5.20 -11.00 -7.37
N LEU A 92 4.74 -12.13 -7.93
CA LEU A 92 4.86 -13.45 -7.31
C LEU A 92 6.31 -13.93 -7.16
N GLY A 93 7.21 -13.60 -8.09
CA GLY A 93 8.62 -13.93 -7.93
C GLY A 93 9.25 -13.24 -6.71
N SER A 94 8.82 -12.01 -6.41
CA SER A 94 9.25 -11.29 -5.19
C SER A 94 8.65 -11.89 -3.91
N VAL A 95 7.43 -12.45 -3.98
CA VAL A 95 6.82 -13.18 -2.86
C VAL A 95 7.61 -14.46 -2.57
N MET A 96 7.94 -15.23 -3.61
CA MET A 96 8.77 -16.43 -3.51
C MET A 96 10.16 -16.11 -2.94
N ALA A 97 10.79 -15.03 -3.40
CA ALA A 97 12.08 -14.57 -2.90
C ALA A 97 12.05 -14.18 -1.41
N ALA A 98 10.87 -13.83 -0.87
CA ALA A 98 10.67 -13.59 0.55
C ALA A 98 10.54 -14.89 1.40
N GLY A 99 10.69 -16.06 0.78
CA GLY A 99 10.73 -17.36 1.45
C GLY A 99 9.43 -18.16 1.42
N TYR A 100 8.44 -17.73 0.63
CA TYR A 100 7.17 -18.45 0.49
C TYR A 100 7.31 -19.61 -0.51
N GLY A 101 6.69 -20.75 -0.20
CA GLY A 101 6.46 -21.81 -1.20
C GLY A 101 5.42 -21.39 -2.26
N GLU A 102 5.33 -22.11 -3.39
CA GLU A 102 4.41 -21.79 -4.50
C GLU A 102 2.95 -21.62 -4.04
N ASP A 103 2.44 -22.60 -3.28
CA ASP A 103 1.07 -22.56 -2.75
C ASP A 103 0.85 -21.42 -1.76
N GLU A 104 1.84 -21.14 -0.92
CA GLU A 104 1.77 -20.09 0.09
C GLU A 104 1.83 -18.71 -0.56
N ALA A 105 2.67 -18.53 -1.58
CA ALA A 105 2.79 -17.30 -2.36
C ALA A 105 1.48 -16.97 -3.08
N SER A 106 0.88 -17.97 -3.74
CA SER A 106 -0.44 -17.84 -4.38
C SER A 106 -1.53 -17.45 -3.38
N ARG A 107 -1.61 -18.16 -2.23
CA ARG A 107 -2.59 -17.87 -1.17
C ARG A 107 -2.38 -16.48 -0.58
N TYR A 108 -1.14 -16.13 -0.25
CA TYR A 108 -0.76 -14.81 0.26
C TYR A 108 -1.27 -13.73 -0.69
N TYR A 109 -0.88 -13.80 -1.96
CA TYR A 109 -1.20 -12.78 -2.96
C TYR A 109 -2.71 -12.57 -3.09
N ARG A 110 -3.47 -13.65 -3.32
CA ARG A 110 -4.93 -13.57 -3.51
C ARG A 110 -5.67 -13.10 -2.26
N PHE A 111 -5.32 -13.63 -1.09
CA PHE A 111 -5.96 -13.19 0.17
C PHE A 111 -5.56 -11.77 0.54
N ARG A 112 -4.36 -11.33 0.15
CA ARG A 112 -3.93 -9.96 0.38
C ARG A 112 -4.70 -8.99 -0.49
N LEU A 113 -4.85 -9.26 -1.79
CA LEU A 113 -5.66 -8.45 -2.69
C LEU A 113 -7.12 -8.35 -2.23
N ARG A 114 -7.72 -9.48 -1.83
CA ARG A 114 -9.07 -9.47 -1.25
C ARG A 114 -9.17 -8.52 -0.05
N ARG A 115 -8.22 -8.60 0.88
CA ARG A 115 -8.20 -7.75 2.07
C ARG A 115 -8.03 -6.27 1.73
N ILE A 116 -7.20 -5.96 0.75
CA ILE A 116 -7.03 -4.58 0.23
C ILE A 116 -8.38 -4.04 -0.25
N CYS A 117 -9.13 -4.79 -1.06
CA CYS A 117 -10.45 -4.36 -1.51
C CYS A 117 -11.46 -4.19 -0.38
N GLU A 118 -11.45 -5.09 0.61
CA GLU A 118 -12.32 -4.97 1.79
C GLU A 118 -12.02 -3.72 2.62
N MET A 119 -10.76 -3.31 2.71
CA MET A 119 -10.34 -2.06 3.35
C MET A 119 -10.75 -0.86 2.50
N ALA A 120 -10.49 -0.89 1.20
CA ALA A 120 -10.82 0.20 0.28
C ALA A 120 -12.32 0.54 0.27
N LYS A 121 -13.19 -0.48 0.34
CA LYS A 121 -14.64 -0.31 0.52
C LYS A 121 -15.04 0.56 1.71
N ARG A 122 -14.21 0.60 2.75
CA ARG A 122 -14.49 1.31 4.02
C ARG A 122 -13.75 2.63 4.15
N THR A 123 -12.93 2.97 3.16
CA THR A 123 -12.11 4.19 3.17
C THR A 123 -12.35 4.95 1.86
N PRO A 124 -13.58 5.46 1.65
CA PRO A 124 -13.87 6.25 0.45
C PRO A 124 -12.93 7.45 0.37
N GLY A 125 -12.48 7.77 -0.85
CA GLY A 125 -11.49 8.84 -1.09
C GLY A 125 -10.03 8.44 -0.88
N ALA A 126 -9.73 7.21 -0.44
CA ALA A 126 -8.36 6.68 -0.39
C ALA A 126 -7.74 6.60 -1.79
N VAL A 127 -6.43 6.86 -1.90
CA VAL A 127 -5.74 6.82 -3.20
C VAL A 127 -5.44 5.36 -3.56
N MET A 128 -5.64 5.01 -4.82
CA MET A 128 -5.18 3.76 -5.40
C MET A 128 -4.03 4.06 -6.36
N ALA A 129 -2.95 3.29 -6.27
CA ALA A 129 -1.81 3.36 -7.17
C ALA A 129 -1.54 1.99 -7.78
N THR A 130 -1.38 1.93 -9.08
CA THR A 130 -0.75 0.79 -9.75
C THR A 130 0.73 1.05 -9.97
N TRP A 131 1.47 -0.02 -10.28
CA TRP A 131 2.86 0.08 -10.75
C TRP A 131 3.01 1.10 -11.89
N ASP A 132 2.14 1.01 -12.89
CA ASP A 132 2.24 1.82 -14.09
C ASP A 132 1.94 3.30 -13.79
N ASP A 133 0.97 3.58 -12.92
CA ASP A 133 0.66 4.96 -12.51
C ASP A 133 1.81 5.57 -11.71
N MET A 134 2.51 4.77 -10.90
CA MET A 134 3.72 5.19 -10.20
C MET A 134 4.88 5.43 -11.17
N ALA A 135 5.06 4.55 -12.17
CA ALA A 135 6.11 4.65 -13.17
C ALA A 135 5.95 5.88 -14.06
N ARG A 136 4.71 6.21 -14.43
CA ARG A 136 4.38 7.44 -15.19
C ARG A 136 4.34 8.69 -14.31
N GLY A 137 4.38 8.54 -12.99
CA GLY A 137 4.29 9.64 -12.02
C GLY A 137 2.88 10.26 -11.91
N GLU A 138 1.87 9.64 -12.52
CA GLU A 138 0.49 10.16 -12.58
C GLU A 138 -0.14 10.21 -11.19
N VAL A 139 0.04 9.14 -10.40
CA VAL A 139 -0.55 9.04 -9.06
C VAL A 139 0.16 9.90 -8.00
N LEU A 140 1.37 10.40 -8.28
CA LEU A 140 2.14 11.16 -7.28
C LEU A 140 1.45 12.48 -6.93
N LYS A 141 0.90 13.18 -7.93
CA LYS A 141 0.13 14.41 -7.72
C LYS A 141 -1.13 14.16 -6.89
N ASP A 142 -1.78 13.02 -7.10
CA ASP A 142 -2.94 12.62 -6.31
C ASP A 142 -2.55 12.35 -4.86
N ILE A 143 -1.41 11.70 -4.61
CA ILE A 143 -0.88 11.48 -3.26
C ILE A 143 -0.50 12.81 -2.60
N GLU A 144 0.16 13.71 -3.32
CA GLU A 144 0.54 15.05 -2.84
C GLU A 144 -0.69 15.84 -2.40
N SER A 145 -1.69 15.95 -3.27
CA SER A 145 -2.97 16.61 -2.99
C SER A 145 -3.69 15.94 -1.84
N TYR A 146 -3.80 14.60 -1.88
CA TYR A 146 -4.48 13.81 -0.86
C TYR A 146 -3.85 13.97 0.52
N LEU A 147 -2.52 14.09 0.63
CA LEU A 147 -1.84 14.30 1.91
C LEU A 147 -1.66 15.79 2.28
N GLY A 148 -1.87 16.70 1.34
CA GLY A 148 -1.62 18.14 1.51
C GLY A 148 -0.12 18.44 1.61
N LEU A 149 0.69 17.81 0.75
CA LEU A 149 2.13 18.06 0.66
C LEU A 149 2.37 19.38 -0.08
N SER A 150 3.28 20.21 0.44
CA SER A 150 3.65 21.47 -0.18
C SER A 150 4.80 21.34 -1.18
N SER A 151 5.50 20.21 -1.12
CA SER A 151 6.65 19.91 -1.97
C SER A 151 6.34 18.62 -2.72
N PRO A 152 6.69 18.54 -4.00
CA PRO A 152 6.39 17.37 -4.81
C PRO A 152 7.12 16.13 -4.29
N LEU A 153 6.55 14.97 -4.59
CA LEU A 153 7.20 13.69 -4.40
C LEU A 153 8.16 13.43 -5.55
N GLU A 154 9.33 12.88 -5.23
CA GLU A 154 10.25 12.39 -6.24
C GLU A 154 9.73 11.08 -6.83
N ALA A 155 9.98 10.82 -8.11
CA ALA A 155 9.58 9.55 -8.71
C ALA A 155 10.19 8.35 -7.95
N PRO A 156 9.40 7.30 -7.65
CA PRO A 156 9.95 6.10 -7.03
C PRO A 156 10.91 5.39 -8.01
N ASN A 157 12.03 4.89 -7.49
CA ASN A 157 12.97 4.11 -8.29
C ASN A 157 12.48 2.65 -8.38
N LEU A 158 11.54 2.42 -9.30
CA LEU A 158 10.84 1.15 -9.46
C LEU A 158 11.74 0.05 -10.04
N SER A 159 11.70 -1.14 -9.45
CA SER A 159 12.45 -2.33 -9.89
C SER A 159 11.55 -3.41 -10.50
N GLU A 160 11.92 -3.99 -11.65
CA GLU A 160 11.07 -5.00 -12.31
C GLU A 160 10.71 -6.21 -11.41
N GLY A 161 11.49 -6.45 -10.36
CA GLY A 161 11.27 -7.49 -9.37
C GLY A 161 12.00 -8.78 -9.73
N THR A 162 11.81 -9.81 -8.90
CA THR A 162 12.39 -11.13 -9.16
C THR A 162 11.55 -11.88 -10.19
N PRO A 163 12.15 -12.51 -11.22
CA PRO A 163 11.43 -13.36 -12.16
C PRO A 163 10.63 -14.45 -11.45
N CYS A 164 9.38 -14.66 -11.87
CA CYS A 164 8.51 -15.70 -11.32
C CYS A 164 8.82 -17.06 -11.97
N ILE A 165 9.11 -18.07 -11.14
CA ILE A 165 9.39 -19.45 -11.57
C ILE A 165 8.23 -20.42 -11.27
N MET A 166 7.08 -19.89 -10.84
CA MET A 166 5.90 -20.70 -10.53
C MET A 166 5.26 -21.27 -11.80
N LYS A 167 4.48 -22.34 -11.65
CA LYS A 167 3.68 -22.89 -12.74
C LYS A 167 2.74 -21.84 -13.34
N GLU A 168 2.66 -21.81 -14.66
CA GLU A 168 1.85 -20.83 -15.41
C GLU A 168 0.37 -20.85 -14.96
N SER A 169 -0.21 -22.04 -14.77
CA SER A 169 -1.59 -22.18 -14.28
C SER A 169 -1.84 -21.52 -12.91
N VAL A 170 -0.81 -21.41 -12.06
CA VAL A 170 -0.93 -20.74 -10.74
C VAL A 170 -0.80 -19.23 -10.91
N ILE A 171 0.05 -18.78 -11.84
CA ILE A 171 0.18 -17.37 -12.20
C ILE A 171 -1.14 -16.84 -12.75
N GLU A 172 -1.76 -17.57 -13.69
CA GLU A 172 -3.07 -17.23 -14.28
C GLU A 172 -4.16 -17.09 -13.21
N GLN A 173 -4.27 -18.04 -12.28
CA GLN A 173 -5.24 -17.94 -11.17
C GLN A 173 -5.04 -16.68 -10.30
N CYS A 174 -3.78 -16.29 -10.08
CA CYS A 174 -3.47 -15.07 -9.33
C CYS A 174 -3.76 -13.82 -10.17
N GLN A 175 -3.50 -13.88 -11.48
CA GLN A 175 -3.78 -12.82 -12.42
C GLN A 175 -5.29 -12.55 -12.53
N ASP A 176 -6.12 -13.59 -12.62
CA ASP A 176 -7.59 -13.46 -12.58
C ASP A 176 -8.07 -12.77 -11.31
N ALA A 177 -7.47 -13.10 -10.16
CA ALA A 177 -7.77 -12.44 -8.90
C ALA A 177 -7.38 -10.95 -8.95
N TYR A 178 -6.19 -10.64 -9.48
CA TYR A 178 -5.75 -9.27 -9.68
C TYR A 178 -6.73 -8.47 -10.54
N GLU A 179 -7.10 -8.97 -11.72
CA GLU A 179 -7.97 -8.24 -12.65
C GLU A 179 -9.34 -7.96 -12.03
N ARG A 180 -9.93 -8.95 -11.37
CA ARG A 180 -11.19 -8.79 -10.64
C ARG A 180 -11.11 -7.72 -9.56
N TYR A 181 -10.04 -7.74 -8.75
CA TYR A 181 -9.88 -6.80 -7.63
C TYR A 181 -9.44 -5.42 -8.10
N HIS A 182 -8.65 -5.33 -9.16
CA HIS A 182 -8.25 -4.09 -9.80
C HIS A 182 -9.46 -3.38 -10.40
N TYR A 183 -10.29 -4.10 -11.17
CA TYR A 183 -11.55 -3.56 -11.69
C TYR A 183 -12.44 -3.02 -10.57
N PHE A 184 -12.58 -3.81 -9.49
CA PHE A 184 -13.34 -3.37 -8.32
C PHE A 184 -12.77 -2.12 -7.64
N LEU A 185 -11.45 -2.00 -7.52
CA LEU A 185 -10.81 -0.82 -6.92
C LEU A 185 -10.96 0.42 -7.80
N LYS A 186 -10.89 0.26 -9.13
CA LYS A 186 -11.15 1.35 -10.08
C LYS A 186 -12.58 1.86 -9.98
N SER A 187 -13.58 0.98 -9.91
CA SER A 187 -14.97 1.40 -9.78
C SER A 187 -15.26 2.15 -8.47
N LEU A 188 -14.51 1.88 -7.39
CA LEU A 188 -14.60 2.69 -6.17
C LEU A 188 -14.06 4.12 -6.33
N ASN A 189 -13.09 4.33 -7.23
CA ASN A 189 -12.53 5.65 -7.49
C ASN A 189 -13.40 6.48 -8.44
N GLU A 190 -14.14 5.84 -9.35
CA GLU A 190 -15.01 6.51 -10.32
C GLU A 190 -16.30 7.08 -9.69
N VAL A 191 -16.73 6.54 -8.53
CA VAL A 191 -17.91 7.03 -7.78
C VAL A 191 -17.63 8.36 -7.05
N ARG A 192 -16.47 8.99 -7.29
CA ARG A 192 -16.14 10.34 -6.80
C ARG A 192 -16.83 11.39 -7.70
N ILE A 193 -18.10 11.67 -7.43
CA ILE A 193 -18.84 12.84 -7.95
C ILE A 193 -19.33 13.66 -6.76
#